data_AF-A0A7V3QJV2-F1
#
_entry.id   AF-A0A7V3QJV2-F1
#
_cell.length_a   1.000
_cell.length_b   1.000
_cell.length_c   1.000
_cell.angle_alpha   90.00
_cell.angle_beta   90.00
_cell.angle_gamma   90.00
#
_symmetry.space_group_name_H-M   'P 1'
#
loop_
_entity.id
_entity.type
_entity.pdbx_description
1 polymer ?
#
loop_
_entity_poly.entity_id
_entity_poly.type
_entity_poly.pdbx_seq_one_letter_code
_entity_poly.pdbx_strand_id
1 'polypeptide(L)'
;LNKEGYEEYNGNVTVKANETVKIGQTLKVIPPPQPKTGNLSITSEPNSVKVYIDGQYKGITPLTLTLTAGNHNVLLTKEGFKDFNKSVIVEYNKSTKITATLESDFSITHYGIPFGMVLILKVGSNIVKTTVENYSFEIGNGPEIKDGKTFLPLIAISEAFGAELTWISSTQGLSVKEGVFNVEIGLQIGNPTAVIDGIVTDLGTPPYIKNGEIMVPLIVISKGFKSVLEWNADGRTLTVYPAP
;
A
#
# COMPACT_ATOMS: atom_id res chain seq x y z
N LEU A 1 -9.58 -45.62 -43.55
CA LEU A 1 -9.51 -44.25 -44.13
C LEU A 1 -8.52 -43.46 -43.30
N ASN A 2 -7.47 -42.95 -43.93
CA ASN A 2 -6.42 -42.18 -43.26
C ASN A 2 -6.30 -40.81 -43.95
N LYS A 3 -6.36 -39.73 -43.17
CA LYS A 3 -6.21 -38.34 -43.63
C LYS A 3 -5.47 -37.56 -42.54
N GLU A 4 -4.44 -36.84 -42.94
CA GLU A 4 -3.64 -36.01 -42.02
C GLU A 4 -4.52 -35.03 -41.21
N GLY A 5 -4.29 -34.97 -39.91
CA GLY A 5 -5.10 -34.16 -38.98
C GLY A 5 -6.40 -34.82 -38.53
N TYR A 6 -6.68 -36.06 -38.93
CA TYR A 6 -7.87 -36.82 -38.51
C TYR A 6 -7.49 -38.17 -37.90
N GLU A 7 -8.31 -38.66 -36.96
CA GLU A 7 -8.21 -40.01 -36.40
C GLU A 7 -8.38 -41.04 -37.52
N GLU A 8 -7.52 -42.06 -37.52
CA GLU A 8 -7.60 -43.15 -38.47
C GLU A 8 -8.89 -43.96 -38.24
N TYR A 9 -9.66 -44.16 -39.32
CA TYR A 9 -10.85 -44.99 -39.27
C TYR A 9 -10.59 -46.36 -39.89
N ASN A 10 -10.79 -47.41 -39.09
CA ASN A 10 -10.77 -48.80 -39.52
C ASN A 10 -12.17 -49.40 -39.33
N GLY A 11 -12.78 -49.84 -40.44
CA GLY A 11 -14.11 -50.41 -40.45
C GLY A 11 -14.23 -51.50 -41.52
N ASN A 12 -15.08 -52.48 -41.27
CA ASN A 12 -15.36 -53.56 -42.22
C ASN A 12 -16.56 -53.19 -43.09
N VAL A 13 -16.47 -53.49 -44.38
CA VAL A 13 -17.57 -53.30 -45.34
C VAL A 13 -17.81 -54.60 -46.07
N THR A 14 -19.07 -55.07 -46.05
CA THR A 14 -19.50 -56.24 -46.83
C THR A 14 -20.06 -55.77 -48.17
N VAL A 15 -19.52 -56.28 -49.26
CA VAL A 15 -19.96 -55.97 -50.63
C VAL A 15 -20.52 -57.24 -51.27
N LYS A 16 -21.72 -57.17 -51.87
CA LYS A 16 -22.33 -58.27 -52.62
C LYS A 16 -22.02 -58.16 -54.11
N ALA A 17 -22.12 -59.28 -54.83
CA ALA A 17 -21.86 -59.32 -56.28
C ALA A 17 -22.72 -58.30 -57.04
N ASN A 18 -22.07 -57.52 -57.91
CA ASN A 18 -22.66 -56.45 -58.73
C ASN A 18 -23.27 -55.26 -57.96
N GLU A 19 -23.01 -55.10 -56.65
CA GLU A 19 -23.42 -53.92 -55.89
C GLU A 19 -22.26 -52.94 -55.67
N THR A 20 -22.53 -51.64 -55.77
CA THR A 20 -21.60 -50.58 -55.36
C THR A 20 -21.98 -50.08 -53.97
N VAL A 21 -21.09 -50.26 -52.98
CA VAL A 21 -21.28 -49.73 -51.62
C VAL A 21 -20.54 -48.40 -51.48
N LYS A 22 -21.27 -47.31 -51.25
CA LYS A 22 -20.69 -46.01 -50.93
C LYS A 22 -20.43 -45.91 -49.42
N ILE A 23 -19.19 -45.61 -49.04
CA ILE A 23 -18.81 -45.40 -47.64
C ILE A 23 -18.83 -43.90 -47.35
N GLY A 24 -19.81 -43.45 -46.57
CA GLY A 24 -19.92 -42.06 -46.10
C GLY A 24 -19.42 -41.90 -44.67
N GLN A 25 -18.11 -42.03 -44.45
CA GLN A 25 -17.53 -41.90 -43.12
C GLN A 25 -17.07 -40.46 -42.85
N THR A 26 -17.56 -39.87 -41.76
CA THR A 26 -17.00 -38.63 -41.20
C THR A 26 -15.85 -38.99 -40.27
N LEU A 27 -14.66 -38.46 -40.55
CA LEU A 27 -13.48 -38.64 -39.70
C LEU A 27 -13.47 -37.59 -38.56
N LYS A 28 -12.98 -37.97 -37.38
CA LYS A 28 -12.79 -37.04 -36.25
C LYS A 28 -11.46 -36.30 -36.40
N VAL A 29 -11.43 -34.99 -36.18
CA VAL A 29 -10.20 -34.19 -36.22
C VAL A 29 -9.38 -34.48 -34.97
N ILE A 30 -8.06 -34.62 -35.10
CA ILE A 30 -7.14 -34.73 -33.96
C ILE A 30 -7.03 -33.34 -33.29
N PRO A 31 -7.34 -33.20 -31.98
CA PRO A 31 -7.22 -31.91 -31.31
C PRO A 31 -5.76 -31.41 -31.29
N PRO A 32 -5.51 -30.11 -31.50
CA PRO A 32 -4.17 -29.55 -31.34
C PRO A 32 -3.70 -29.70 -29.87
N PRO A 33 -2.41 -29.99 -29.63
CA PRO A 33 -1.87 -30.13 -28.29
C PRO A 33 -2.12 -28.85 -27.49
N GLN A 34 -2.82 -28.98 -26.36
CA GLN A 34 -3.14 -27.84 -25.50
C GLN A 34 -1.89 -27.44 -24.68
N PRO A 35 -1.64 -26.13 -24.49
CA PRO A 35 -0.56 -25.69 -23.62
C PRO A 35 -0.79 -26.22 -22.20
N LYS A 36 0.25 -26.80 -21.60
CA LYS A 36 0.20 -27.23 -20.19
C LYS A 36 0.09 -25.99 -19.33
N THR A 37 -1.03 -25.82 -18.63
CA THR A 37 -1.28 -24.67 -17.76
C THR A 37 -1.49 -25.08 -16.30
N GLY A 38 -1.32 -24.12 -15.40
CA GLY A 38 -1.66 -24.21 -13.99
C GLY A 38 -2.30 -22.91 -13.51
N ASN A 39 -2.84 -22.91 -12.29
CA ASN A 39 -3.47 -21.74 -11.69
C ASN A 39 -2.51 -21.07 -10.70
N LEU A 40 -2.49 -19.74 -10.68
CA LEU A 40 -1.76 -18.92 -9.72
C LEU A 40 -2.76 -18.01 -9.00
N SER A 41 -2.89 -18.19 -7.69
CA SER A 41 -3.70 -17.34 -6.82
C SER A 41 -2.80 -16.41 -6.01
N ILE A 42 -3.07 -15.11 -6.07
CA ILE A 42 -2.24 -14.05 -5.50
C ILE A 42 -3.10 -13.20 -4.57
N THR A 43 -2.70 -13.14 -3.31
CA THR A 43 -3.32 -12.31 -2.27
C THR A 43 -2.27 -11.40 -1.63
N SER A 44 -2.67 -10.23 -1.13
CA SER A 44 -1.75 -9.31 -0.47
C SER A 44 -2.37 -8.56 0.70
N GLU A 45 -1.52 -8.13 1.64
CA GLU A 45 -1.84 -7.12 2.63
C GLU A 45 -0.87 -5.93 2.45
N PRO A 46 -1.35 -4.70 2.17
CA PRO A 46 -2.75 -4.32 1.95
C PRO A 46 -3.38 -4.96 0.71
N ASN A 47 -4.71 -5.03 0.69
CA ASN A 47 -5.49 -5.45 -0.48
C ASN A 47 -5.44 -4.42 -1.62
N SER A 48 -5.91 -4.81 -2.81
CA SER A 48 -5.99 -3.95 -4.00
C SER A 48 -4.61 -3.43 -4.45
N VAL A 49 -3.67 -4.36 -4.63
CA VAL A 49 -2.30 -4.12 -5.13
C VAL A 49 -2.25 -4.47 -6.61
N LYS A 50 -1.58 -3.66 -7.44
CA LYS A 50 -1.43 -3.95 -8.88
C LYS A 50 -0.51 -5.14 -9.08
N VAL A 51 -0.95 -6.11 -9.86
CA VAL A 51 -0.21 -7.35 -10.17
C VAL A 51 0.30 -7.31 -11.60
N TYR A 52 1.60 -7.57 -11.76
CA TYR A 52 2.26 -7.77 -13.04
C TYR A 52 2.86 -9.17 -13.08
N ILE A 53 2.64 -9.88 -14.20
CA ILE A 53 3.22 -11.18 -14.48
C ILE A 53 4.10 -11.03 -15.71
N ASP A 54 5.39 -11.37 -15.56
CA ASP A 54 6.40 -11.24 -16.62
C ASP A 54 6.44 -9.83 -17.23
N GLY A 55 6.28 -8.81 -16.38
CA GLY A 55 6.26 -7.40 -16.77
C GLY A 55 4.92 -6.90 -17.33
N GLN A 56 3.93 -7.78 -17.56
CA GLN A 56 2.61 -7.38 -18.05
C GLN A 56 1.59 -7.20 -16.93
N TYR A 57 0.86 -6.10 -16.94
CA TYR A 57 -0.24 -5.87 -16.00
C TYR A 57 -1.36 -6.90 -16.18
N LYS A 58 -1.80 -7.52 -15.07
CA LYS A 58 -2.85 -8.56 -15.08
C LYS A 58 -4.07 -8.23 -14.21
N GLY A 59 -4.00 -7.21 -13.36
CA GLY A 59 -5.12 -6.79 -12.52
C GLY A 59 -4.69 -6.33 -11.12
N ILE A 60 -5.57 -6.52 -10.14
CA ILE A 60 -5.32 -6.16 -8.73
C ILE A 60 -5.62 -7.35 -7.80
N THR A 61 -4.94 -7.45 -6.66
CA THR A 61 -5.20 -8.48 -5.64
C THR A 61 -6.54 -8.27 -4.92
N PRO A 62 -7.22 -9.35 -4.47
CA PRO A 62 -6.96 -10.77 -4.76
C PRO A 62 -7.17 -11.14 -6.24
N LEU A 63 -6.24 -11.87 -6.84
CA LEU A 63 -6.27 -12.23 -8.26
C LEU A 63 -5.94 -13.71 -8.46
N THR A 64 -6.71 -14.40 -9.31
CA THR A 64 -6.39 -15.76 -9.76
C THR A 64 -6.29 -15.79 -11.28
N LEU A 65 -5.20 -16.35 -11.80
CA LEU A 65 -4.89 -16.42 -13.23
C LEU A 65 -4.50 -17.85 -13.63
N THR A 66 -4.80 -18.22 -14.87
CA THR A 66 -4.25 -19.43 -15.49
C THR A 66 -3.03 -19.05 -16.33
N LEU A 67 -1.89 -19.68 -16.04
CA LEU A 67 -0.61 -19.43 -16.69
C LEU A 67 -0.05 -20.72 -17.26
N THR A 68 0.86 -20.61 -18.23
CA THR A 68 1.63 -21.76 -18.71
C THR A 68 2.44 -22.37 -17.57
N ALA A 69 2.66 -23.69 -17.60
CA ALA A 69 3.56 -24.32 -16.65
C ALA A 69 4.99 -23.85 -16.90
N GLY A 70 5.68 -23.41 -15.85
CA GLY A 70 7.00 -22.80 -15.94
C GLY A 70 7.26 -21.76 -14.87
N ASN A 71 8.41 -21.09 -14.97
CA ASN A 71 8.78 -20.01 -14.07
C ASN A 71 8.18 -18.69 -14.55
N HIS A 72 7.55 -17.96 -13.65
CA HIS A 72 6.94 -16.66 -13.89
C HIS A 72 7.46 -15.65 -12.88
N ASN A 73 7.73 -14.43 -13.31
CA ASN A 73 8.05 -13.35 -12.40
C ASN A 73 6.79 -12.60 -11.98
N VAL A 74 6.60 -12.42 -10.69
CA VAL A 74 5.45 -11.74 -10.10
C VAL A 74 5.93 -10.44 -9.45
N LEU A 75 5.42 -9.32 -9.93
CA LEU A 75 5.65 -8.00 -9.37
C LEU A 75 4.34 -7.41 -8.85
N LEU A 76 4.36 -7.00 -7.59
CA LEU A 76 3.26 -6.34 -6.90
C LEU A 76 3.68 -4.90 -6.60
N THR A 77 2.89 -3.93 -7.05
CA THR A 77 3.16 -2.51 -6.85
C THR A 77 1.95 -1.80 -6.25
N LYS A 78 2.20 -0.91 -5.29
CA LYS A 78 1.21 -0.02 -4.70
C LYS A 78 1.91 1.25 -4.26
N GLU A 79 1.28 2.39 -4.50
CA GLU A 79 1.81 3.69 -4.09
C GLU A 79 2.01 3.74 -2.57
N GLY A 80 3.19 4.21 -2.13
CA GLY A 80 3.58 4.25 -0.72
C GLY A 80 4.14 2.94 -0.16
N PHE A 81 4.43 1.95 -1.01
CA PHE A 81 4.95 0.64 -0.63
C PHE A 81 6.16 0.29 -1.47
N LYS A 82 7.10 -0.45 -0.87
CA LYS A 82 8.18 -1.09 -1.61
C LYS A 82 7.58 -2.15 -2.53
N ASP A 83 8.10 -2.18 -3.75
CA ASP A 83 7.74 -3.20 -4.73
C ASP A 83 8.05 -4.60 -4.20
N PHE A 84 7.08 -5.51 -4.28
CA PHE A 84 7.28 -6.91 -3.96
C PHE A 84 7.54 -7.70 -5.25
N ASN A 85 8.69 -8.36 -5.34
CA ASN A 85 9.12 -9.10 -6.52
C ASN A 85 9.43 -10.55 -6.14
N LYS A 86 8.82 -11.52 -6.84
CA LYS A 86 9.01 -12.95 -6.56
C LYS A 86 8.87 -13.80 -7.82
N SER A 87 9.86 -14.65 -8.06
CA SER A 87 9.77 -15.72 -9.06
C SER A 87 8.96 -16.90 -8.52
N VAL A 88 8.03 -17.44 -9.30
CA VAL A 88 7.19 -18.58 -8.93
C VAL A 88 7.16 -19.62 -10.04
N ILE A 89 7.19 -20.89 -9.66
CA ILE A 89 6.99 -22.00 -10.59
C ILE A 89 5.51 -22.39 -10.58
N VAL A 90 4.87 -22.27 -11.73
CA VAL A 90 3.52 -22.77 -11.99
C VAL A 90 3.64 -24.20 -12.52
N GLU A 91 3.05 -25.15 -11.80
CA GLU A 91 3.07 -26.55 -12.19
C GLU A 91 1.78 -26.93 -12.96
N TYR A 92 1.90 -27.88 -13.89
CA TYR A 92 0.76 -28.34 -14.71
C TYR A 92 -0.38 -28.89 -13.85
N ASN A 93 -1.61 -28.45 -14.12
CA ASN A 93 -2.85 -28.83 -13.42
C ASN A 93 -2.82 -28.62 -11.89
N LYS A 94 -1.92 -27.79 -11.40
CA LYS A 94 -1.84 -27.44 -9.98
C LYS A 94 -2.20 -25.98 -9.75
N SER A 95 -2.56 -25.69 -8.50
CA SER A 95 -2.82 -24.33 -8.04
C SER A 95 -1.71 -23.89 -7.10
N THR A 96 -0.93 -22.90 -7.51
CA THR A 96 0.11 -22.27 -6.68
C THR A 96 -0.48 -21.05 -6.00
N LYS A 97 -0.15 -20.83 -4.72
CA LYS A 97 -0.62 -19.67 -3.94
C LYS A 97 0.55 -18.78 -3.53
N ILE A 98 0.39 -17.47 -3.72
CA ILE A 98 1.28 -16.44 -3.20
C ILE A 98 0.47 -15.54 -2.25
N THR A 99 1.00 -15.36 -1.04
CA THR A 99 0.55 -14.32 -0.12
C THR A 99 1.71 -13.36 0.08
N ALA A 100 1.49 -12.07 -0.14
CA ALA A 100 2.49 -11.03 0.05
C ALA A 100 2.04 -10.03 1.12
N THR A 101 2.95 -9.63 2.01
CA THR A 101 2.75 -8.47 2.88
C THR A 101 3.69 -7.40 2.38
N LEU A 102 3.17 -6.26 1.92
CA LEU A 102 3.99 -5.19 1.38
C LEU A 102 4.49 -4.31 2.52
N GLU A 103 5.77 -3.95 2.49
CA GLU A 103 6.36 -2.96 3.39
C GLU A 103 6.10 -1.55 2.87
N SER A 104 5.79 -0.59 3.75
CA SER A 104 5.71 0.81 3.36
C SER A 104 7.07 1.31 2.86
N ASP A 105 7.06 2.17 1.84
CA ASP A 105 8.27 2.86 1.35
C ASP A 105 8.63 4.08 2.20
N PHE A 106 7.79 4.42 3.18
CA PHE A 106 7.97 5.56 4.07
C PHE A 106 9.19 5.34 4.97
N SER A 107 10.30 6.01 4.66
CA SER A 107 11.43 6.17 5.58
C SER A 107 11.13 7.32 6.53
N ILE A 108 10.99 7.04 7.83
CA ILE A 108 11.05 8.08 8.86
C ILE A 108 12.50 8.57 8.88
N THR A 109 12.75 9.80 8.45
CA THR A 109 14.01 10.47 8.76
C THR A 109 14.07 10.62 10.27
N HIS A 110 15.03 9.97 10.92
CA HIS A 110 15.32 10.17 12.34
C HIS A 110 16.30 11.35 12.46
N TYR A 111 15.79 12.50 12.87
CA TYR A 111 16.57 13.69 13.21
C TYR A 111 17.43 13.52 14.48
N GLY A 112 17.29 12.41 15.21
CA GLY A 112 18.09 12.10 16.39
C GLY A 112 17.66 12.93 17.60
N ILE A 113 16.36 13.23 17.69
CA ILE A 113 15.77 14.08 18.73
C ILE A 113 15.65 13.28 20.03
N PRO A 114 16.24 13.73 21.15
CA PRO A 114 15.98 13.16 22.46
C PRO A 114 14.49 13.26 22.81
N PHE A 115 13.91 12.16 23.30
CA PHE A 115 12.49 12.13 23.66
C PHE A 115 12.16 13.10 24.80
N GLY A 116 10.96 13.67 24.75
CA GLY A 116 10.45 14.54 25.81
C GLY A 116 10.95 15.99 25.74
N MET A 117 11.42 16.44 24.57
CA MET A 117 11.80 17.84 24.36
C MET A 117 10.58 18.76 24.22
N VAL A 118 10.67 19.94 24.82
CA VAL A 118 9.77 21.06 24.50
C VAL A 118 10.19 21.63 23.16
N LEU A 119 9.25 21.68 22.21
CA LEU A 119 9.48 22.19 20.87
C LEU A 119 8.99 23.62 20.73
N ILE A 120 9.78 24.47 20.09
CA ILE A 120 9.45 25.85 19.81
C ILE A 120 9.48 26.02 18.29
N LEU A 121 8.29 26.13 17.69
CA LEU A 121 8.12 26.24 16.24
C LEU A 121 7.61 27.63 15.86
N LYS A 122 8.28 28.28 14.92
CA LYS A 122 7.86 29.58 14.40
C LYS A 122 7.16 29.41 13.06
N VAL A 123 6.00 30.04 12.88
CA VAL A 123 5.26 29.99 11.60
C VAL A 123 6.14 30.51 10.46
N GLY A 124 6.24 29.72 9.39
CA GLY A 124 7.06 29.98 8.20
C GLY A 124 8.56 29.66 8.36
N SER A 125 8.99 29.16 9.53
CA SER A 125 10.35 28.70 9.78
C SER A 125 10.42 27.18 9.67
N ASN A 126 11.40 26.67 8.94
CA ASN A 126 11.73 25.26 8.89
C ASN A 126 12.75 24.84 9.97
N ILE A 127 13.11 25.76 10.88
CA ILE A 127 13.93 25.48 12.05
C ILE A 127 13.02 25.30 13.26
N VAL A 128 13.17 24.16 13.94
CA VAL A 128 12.58 23.88 15.25
C VAL A 128 13.65 24.10 16.32
N LYS A 129 13.34 24.94 17.31
CA LYS A 129 14.20 25.14 18.50
C LYS A 129 13.67 24.28 19.65
N THR A 130 14.52 24.02 20.64
CA THR A 130 14.09 23.40 21.89
C THR A 130 14.49 24.26 23.09
N THR A 131 14.03 23.89 24.28
CA THR A 131 14.42 24.56 25.53
C THR A 131 15.84 24.19 25.98
N VAL A 132 16.49 23.21 25.34
CA VAL A 132 17.88 22.86 25.60
C VAL A 132 18.77 23.81 24.81
N GLU A 133 19.65 24.53 25.51
CA GLU A 133 20.56 25.49 24.87
C GLU A 133 21.37 24.81 23.74
N ASN A 134 21.43 25.49 22.59
CA ASN A 134 22.11 25.06 21.37
C ASN A 134 21.53 23.83 20.66
N TYR A 135 20.35 23.35 21.03
CA TYR A 135 19.68 22.27 20.32
C TYR A 135 18.56 22.80 19.41
N SER A 136 18.76 22.67 18.10
CA SER A 136 17.78 22.98 17.06
C SER A 136 17.99 22.08 15.86
N PHE A 137 16.92 21.80 15.12
CA PHE A 137 16.98 20.95 13.94
C PHE A 137 16.11 21.52 12.81
N GLU A 138 16.39 21.10 11.59
CA GLU A 138 15.69 21.52 10.38
C GLU A 138 14.67 20.44 9.97
N ILE A 139 13.48 20.88 9.58
CA ILE A 139 12.36 20.06 9.11
C ILE A 139 12.05 20.44 7.65
N GLY A 140 11.39 19.58 6.88
CA GLY A 140 11.12 19.89 5.47
C GLY A 140 10.16 21.07 5.30
N ASN A 141 9.03 21.05 5.99
CA ASN A 141 8.03 22.12 5.98
C ASN A 141 7.80 22.65 7.40
N GLY A 142 8.02 23.96 7.59
CA GLY A 142 7.67 24.67 8.82
C GLY A 142 6.16 24.72 9.11
N PRO A 143 5.77 25.09 10.35
CA PRO A 143 4.37 25.39 10.65
C PRO A 143 3.82 26.47 9.74
N GLU A 144 2.56 26.36 9.37
CA GLU A 144 1.90 27.36 8.55
C GLU A 144 0.50 27.68 9.04
N ILE A 145 0.01 28.86 8.68
CA ILE A 145 -1.38 29.25 8.89
C ILE A 145 -2.07 29.21 7.53
N LYS A 146 -3.09 28.36 7.42
CA LYS A 146 -3.91 28.22 6.22
C LYS A 146 -5.38 28.30 6.62
N ASP A 147 -6.13 29.18 5.96
CA ASP A 147 -7.56 29.41 6.23
C ASP A 147 -7.87 29.68 7.72
N GLY A 148 -6.99 30.44 8.38
CA GLY A 148 -7.11 30.78 9.81
C GLY A 148 -6.78 29.64 10.78
N LYS A 149 -6.28 28.50 10.29
CA LYS A 149 -5.88 27.35 11.11
C LYS A 149 -4.38 27.10 11.02
N THR A 150 -3.78 26.76 12.15
CA THR A 150 -2.37 26.40 12.23
C THR A 150 -2.19 24.93 11.88
N PHE A 151 -1.26 24.65 10.97
CA PHE A 151 -0.84 23.32 10.56
C PHE A 151 0.62 23.10 10.93
N LEU A 152 0.92 21.86 11.31
CA LEU A 152 2.24 21.43 11.76
C LEU A 152 2.68 20.19 10.99
N PRO A 153 3.98 20.05 10.71
CA PRO A 153 4.53 18.81 10.18
C PRO A 153 4.42 17.72 11.24
N LEU A 154 3.63 16.69 10.98
CA LEU A 154 3.39 15.64 11.97
C LEU A 154 4.67 14.89 12.34
N ILE A 155 5.54 14.63 11.36
CA ILE A 155 6.77 13.84 11.56
C ILE A 155 7.65 14.46 12.64
N ALA A 156 7.89 15.77 12.56
CA ALA A 156 8.75 16.47 13.51
C ALA A 156 8.23 16.39 14.95
N ILE A 157 6.91 16.48 15.13
CA ILE A 157 6.28 16.39 16.44
C ILE A 157 6.30 14.94 16.95
N SER A 158 5.93 13.99 16.09
CA SER A 158 5.92 12.57 16.43
C SER A 158 7.30 12.08 16.86
N GLU A 159 8.36 12.43 16.12
CA GLU A 159 9.72 11.99 16.46
C GLU A 159 10.16 12.53 17.82
N ALA A 160 9.98 13.84 18.06
CA ALA A 160 10.33 14.46 19.33
C ALA A 160 9.62 13.83 20.53
N PHE A 161 8.42 13.28 20.31
CA PHE A 161 7.60 12.63 21.32
C PHE A 161 7.75 11.10 21.34
N GLY A 162 8.64 10.53 20.51
CA GLY A 162 8.89 9.08 20.47
C GLY A 162 7.75 8.27 19.88
N ALA A 163 6.90 8.90 19.08
CA ALA A 163 5.79 8.23 18.44
C ALA A 163 6.22 7.54 17.14
N GLU A 164 5.73 6.32 16.96
CA GLU A 164 5.85 5.53 15.74
C GLU A 164 4.74 5.93 14.76
N LEU A 165 5.09 6.12 13.50
CA LEU A 165 4.14 6.39 12.42
C LEU A 165 4.03 5.17 11.51
N THR A 166 2.80 4.70 11.29
CA THR A 166 2.49 3.63 10.35
C THR A 166 1.50 4.14 9.30
N TRP A 167 1.93 4.15 8.04
CA TRP A 167 1.05 4.49 6.91
C TRP A 167 0.13 3.33 6.54
N ILE A 168 -1.14 3.60 6.34
CA ILE A 168 -2.20 2.65 5.97
C ILE A 168 -2.72 3.04 4.58
N SER A 169 -2.11 2.52 3.53
CA SER A 169 -2.44 2.98 2.16
C SER A 169 -3.78 2.56 1.62
N SER A 170 -4.38 1.50 2.15
CA SER A 170 -5.74 1.10 1.75
C SER A 170 -6.76 2.21 2.01
N THR A 171 -6.49 3.07 2.99
CA THR A 171 -7.36 4.18 3.37
C THR A 171 -6.71 5.55 3.21
N GLN A 172 -5.47 5.64 2.71
CA GLN A 172 -4.64 6.87 2.86
C GLN A 172 -4.60 7.34 4.32
N GLY A 173 -4.61 6.35 5.21
CA GLY A 173 -4.65 6.54 6.64
C GLY A 173 -3.25 6.60 7.25
N LEU A 174 -3.15 7.19 8.42
CA LEU A 174 -1.95 7.18 9.23
C LEU A 174 -2.31 6.77 10.65
N SER A 175 -1.61 5.78 11.17
CA SER A 175 -1.63 5.42 12.58
C SER A 175 -0.40 6.03 13.25
N VAL A 176 -0.61 6.74 14.35
CA VAL A 176 0.46 7.23 15.22
C VAL A 176 0.33 6.52 16.56
N LYS A 177 1.42 5.92 17.04
CA LYS A 177 1.47 5.24 18.33
C LYS A 177 2.60 5.77 19.18
N GLU A 178 2.27 6.28 20.36
CA GLU A 178 3.27 6.63 21.37
C GLU A 178 3.10 5.65 22.54
N GLY A 179 4.18 4.93 22.85
CA GLY A 179 4.15 3.76 23.74
C GLY A 179 4.13 4.10 25.23
N VAL A 180 4.65 5.26 25.63
CA VAL A 180 4.71 5.68 27.05
C VAL A 180 3.33 6.08 27.56
N PHE A 181 2.57 6.82 26.75
CA PHE A 181 1.26 7.38 27.10
C PHE A 181 0.08 6.63 26.45
N ASN A 182 0.37 5.53 25.75
CA ASN A 182 -0.60 4.73 24.99
C ASN A 182 -1.51 5.59 24.10
N VAL A 183 -0.90 6.55 23.39
CA VAL A 183 -1.61 7.40 22.45
C VAL A 183 -1.81 6.64 21.15
N GLU A 184 -3.04 6.57 20.66
CA GLU A 184 -3.36 6.04 19.33
C GLU A 184 -4.15 7.05 18.52
N ILE A 185 -3.56 7.50 17.40
CA ILE A 185 -4.17 8.46 16.49
C ILE A 185 -4.34 7.81 15.12
N GLY A 186 -5.57 7.68 14.67
CA GLY A 186 -5.93 7.34 13.28
C GLY A 186 -6.32 8.59 12.52
N LEU A 187 -5.56 8.94 11.49
CA LEU A 187 -5.82 10.05 10.57
C LEU A 187 -6.07 9.53 9.16
N GLN A 188 -6.71 10.33 8.34
CA GLN A 188 -6.82 10.08 6.90
C GLN A 188 -6.64 11.40 6.15
N ILE A 189 -5.78 11.40 5.12
CA ILE A 189 -5.54 12.59 4.30
C ILE A 189 -6.84 13.03 3.62
N GLY A 190 -7.15 14.32 3.68
CA GLY A 190 -8.39 14.87 3.11
C GLY A 190 -9.65 14.67 3.98
N ASN A 191 -9.57 13.92 5.09
CA ASN A 191 -10.69 13.70 6.00
C ASN A 191 -10.64 14.69 7.19
N PRO A 192 -11.68 15.51 7.43
CA PRO A 192 -11.71 16.45 8.55
C PRO A 192 -11.97 15.79 9.92
N THR A 193 -12.00 14.45 9.99
CA THR A 193 -12.15 13.71 11.23
C THR A 193 -10.94 12.81 11.49
N ALA A 194 -10.70 12.52 12.76
CA ALA A 194 -9.67 11.59 13.23
C ALA A 194 -10.26 10.64 14.28
N VAL A 195 -9.61 9.51 14.52
CA VAL A 195 -9.84 8.68 15.70
C VAL A 195 -8.68 8.95 16.67
N ILE A 196 -8.98 9.44 17.86
CA ILE A 196 -7.97 9.71 18.91
C ILE A 196 -8.37 8.90 20.13
N ASP A 197 -7.53 7.95 20.54
CA ASP A 197 -7.79 7.03 21.65
C ASP A 197 -9.19 6.36 21.54
N GLY A 198 -9.54 5.94 20.33
CA GLY A 198 -10.83 5.32 20.00
C GLY A 198 -12.02 6.29 19.82
N ILE A 199 -11.82 7.60 20.03
CA ILE A 199 -12.87 8.61 19.93
C ILE A 199 -12.80 9.33 18.58
N VAL A 200 -13.91 9.36 17.85
CA VAL A 200 -14.04 10.18 16.63
C VAL A 200 -14.02 11.66 17.01
N THR A 201 -13.02 12.37 16.52
CA THR A 201 -12.75 13.78 16.79
C THR A 201 -12.87 14.60 15.51
N ASP A 202 -13.70 15.63 15.53
CA ASP A 202 -13.74 16.65 14.47
C ASP A 202 -12.49 17.54 14.55
N LEU A 203 -11.73 17.58 13.46
CA LEU A 203 -10.56 18.44 13.29
C LEU A 203 -10.95 19.82 12.75
N GLY A 204 -12.17 19.94 12.21
CA GLY A 204 -12.73 21.07 11.48
C GLY A 204 -12.01 21.40 10.17
N THR A 205 -10.86 20.80 9.88
CA THR A 205 -10.14 20.91 8.61
C THR A 205 -9.33 19.63 8.40
N PRO A 206 -9.22 19.12 7.17
CA PRO A 206 -8.51 17.88 6.93
C PRO A 206 -6.98 18.06 6.99
N PRO A 207 -6.23 17.01 7.39
CA PRO A 207 -4.80 16.95 7.16
C PRO A 207 -4.51 16.80 5.66
N TYR A 208 -3.35 17.27 5.22
CA TYR A 208 -2.93 17.22 3.82
C TYR A 208 -1.45 16.94 3.67
N ILE A 209 -1.01 16.65 2.44
CA ILE A 209 0.40 16.47 2.11
C ILE A 209 0.92 17.73 1.44
N LYS A 210 2.09 18.22 1.88
CA LYS A 210 2.82 19.33 1.28
C LYS A 210 4.27 18.96 1.12
N ASN A 211 4.78 18.99 -0.11
CA ASN A 211 6.16 18.62 -0.45
C ASN A 211 6.59 17.26 0.15
N GLY A 212 5.69 16.28 0.16
CA GLY A 212 5.96 14.94 0.72
C GLY A 212 5.77 14.79 2.23
N GLU A 213 5.48 15.86 2.98
CA GLU A 213 5.23 15.79 4.42
C GLU A 213 3.75 15.93 4.77
N ILE A 214 3.34 15.25 5.84
CA ILE A 214 1.98 15.29 6.35
C ILE A 214 1.82 16.51 7.26
N MET A 215 0.98 17.45 6.82
CA MET A 215 0.58 18.63 7.57
C MET A 215 -0.72 18.34 8.30
N VAL A 216 -0.69 18.39 9.63
CA VAL A 216 -1.86 18.16 10.48
C VAL A 216 -2.33 19.45 11.16
N PRO A 217 -3.64 19.61 11.38
CA PRO A 217 -4.16 20.73 12.14
C PRO A 217 -3.67 20.66 13.60
N LEU A 218 -3.43 21.82 14.22
CA LEU A 218 -2.94 21.94 15.60
C LEU A 218 -3.68 21.07 16.62
N ILE A 219 -4.98 20.87 16.42
CA ILE A 219 -5.84 20.06 17.29
C ILE A 219 -5.40 18.59 17.36
N VAL A 220 -4.84 18.04 16.27
CA VAL A 220 -4.26 16.69 16.25
C VAL A 220 -3.11 16.62 17.23
N ILE A 221 -2.30 17.67 17.31
CA ILE A 221 -1.17 17.70 18.22
C ILE A 221 -1.63 17.80 19.67
N SER A 222 -2.49 18.77 20.00
CA SER A 222 -2.95 18.95 21.38
C SER A 222 -3.74 17.77 21.92
N LYS A 223 -4.67 17.22 21.12
CA LYS A 223 -5.54 16.14 21.58
C LYS A 223 -4.90 14.77 21.42
N GLY A 224 -4.21 14.56 20.31
CA GLY A 224 -3.57 13.29 19.99
C GLY A 224 -2.43 12.99 20.94
N PHE A 225 -1.41 13.86 20.96
CA PHE A 225 -0.24 13.66 21.83
C PHE A 225 -0.44 14.12 23.28
N LYS A 226 -1.67 14.50 23.65
CA LYS A 226 -2.03 15.02 24.98
C LYS A 226 -1.12 16.19 25.41
N SER A 227 -0.64 16.94 24.42
CA SER A 227 0.36 18.00 24.61
C SER A 227 -0.26 19.28 25.12
N VAL A 228 0.48 19.99 25.97
CA VAL A 228 0.16 21.37 26.33
C VAL A 228 0.75 22.29 25.26
N LEU A 229 -0.03 23.27 24.83
CA LEU A 229 0.35 24.21 23.78
C LEU A 229 0.34 25.64 24.31
N GLU A 230 1.37 26.41 23.96
CA GLU A 230 1.41 27.84 24.21
C GLU A 230 1.63 28.59 22.90
N TRP A 231 0.74 29.54 22.61
CA TRP A 231 0.84 30.39 21.42
C TRP A 231 1.31 31.79 21.81
N ASN A 232 2.42 32.22 21.21
CA ASN A 232 2.89 33.60 21.28
C ASN A 232 2.57 34.32 19.96
N ALA A 233 1.63 35.27 20.01
CA ALA A 233 1.15 35.98 18.84
C ALA A 233 2.19 36.93 18.23
N ASP A 234 2.98 37.61 19.06
CA ASP A 234 3.96 38.61 18.63
C ASP A 234 5.10 38.00 17.81
N GLY A 235 5.58 36.84 18.25
CA GLY A 235 6.61 36.05 17.58
C GLY A 235 6.08 35.09 16.51
N ARG A 236 4.75 34.88 16.47
CA ARG A 236 4.08 33.79 15.72
C ARG A 236 4.70 32.43 16.03
N THR A 237 4.90 32.19 17.32
CA THR A 237 5.61 31.01 17.83
C THR A 237 4.63 30.13 18.58
N LEU A 238 4.67 28.85 18.27
CA LEU A 238 4.00 27.79 19.01
C LEU A 238 5.05 27.04 19.84
N THR A 239 4.83 26.96 21.14
CA THR A 239 5.56 26.07 22.03
C THR A 239 4.70 24.83 22.29
N VAL A 240 5.28 23.64 22.11
CA VAL A 240 4.62 22.35 22.29
C VAL A 240 5.35 21.61 23.41
N TYR A 241 4.62 21.37 24.49
CA TYR A 241 5.12 20.61 25.64
C TYR A 241 4.63 19.16 25.51
N PRO A 242 5.53 18.17 25.62
CA PRO A 242 5.12 16.77 25.70
C PRO A 242 4.21 16.55 26.92
N ALA A 243 3.40 15.49 26.88
CA ALA A 243 2.60 15.10 28.03
C ALA A 243 3.51 14.83 29.25
N PRO A 244 3.10 15.24 30.47
CA PRO A 244 3.86 15.05 31.70
C PRO A 244 3.93 13.59 32.15
#